data_AF-A0A937BP35-F1
#
_entry.id   AF-A0A937BP35-F1
#
_cell.length_a   1.000
_cell.length_b   1.000
_cell.length_c   1.000
_cell.angle_alpha   90.00
_cell.angle_beta   90.00
_cell.angle_gamma   90.00
#
_symmetry.space_group_name_H-M   'P 1'
#
loop_
_entity.id
_entity.type
_entity.pdbx_description
1 polymer ?
#
loop_
_entity_poly.entity_id
_entity_poly.type
_entity_poly.pdbx_seq_one_letter_code
_entity_poly.pdbx_strand_id
1 'polypeptide(L)'
;MRFLYALLFLLPSLPGAAQLLSFDEWYERSINDIYLKPRFGDRGPAEVNNTIDQDVFVAIMNNRNRQRAVSDSLVKLGMERLRKNDHVASMHRFNEAWFAMPINPDVHRAFGAYFRSMKRPLEAHDHYQKGIALDSTNAPLMVEEADVYMEQRYHMQQEGRDKKAEEFLQNALALYQRAYRRMGNDPELTYSLFICHVLNLNCPKAWEFHDKVVAMNARTVEDMYLNRLKAYCVR
;
A
#
# COMPACT_ATOMS: atom_id res chain seq x y z
N MET A 1 -47.61 35.39 33.65
CA MET A 1 -46.74 35.34 32.45
C MET A 1 -45.28 35.34 32.89
N ARG A 2 -44.57 34.22 32.80
CA ARG A 2 -43.10 34.16 32.83
C ARG A 2 -42.67 32.98 31.96
N PHE A 3 -42.38 33.27 30.70
CA PHE A 3 -41.75 32.31 29.79
C PHE A 3 -40.25 32.26 30.13
N LEU A 4 -39.78 31.12 30.64
CA LEU A 4 -38.35 30.81 30.71
C LEU A 4 -37.95 30.25 29.33
N TYR A 5 -37.14 31.00 28.59
CA TYR A 5 -36.52 30.50 27.37
C TYR A 5 -35.32 29.63 27.74
N ALA A 6 -35.44 28.31 27.54
CA ALA A 6 -34.31 27.40 27.54
C ALA A 6 -33.62 27.48 26.17
N LEU A 7 -32.43 28.08 26.12
CA LEU A 7 -31.60 28.11 24.93
C LEU A 7 -30.84 26.78 24.83
N LEU A 8 -31.33 25.86 24.00
CA LEU A 8 -30.67 24.60 23.69
C LEU A 8 -29.51 24.89 22.72
N PHE A 9 -28.26 24.84 23.20
CA PHE A 9 -27.09 24.83 22.33
C PHE A 9 -26.97 23.45 21.67
N LEU A 10 -27.54 23.31 20.46
CA LEU A 10 -27.20 22.23 19.54
C LEU A 10 -25.81 22.51 18.98
N LEU A 11 -24.77 21.91 19.57
CA LEU A 11 -23.46 21.82 18.94
C LEU A 11 -23.58 20.84 17.76
N PRO A 12 -23.40 21.26 16.51
CA PRO A 12 -23.33 20.32 15.41
C PRO A 12 -22.06 19.49 15.58
N SER A 13 -22.21 18.19 15.78
CA SER A 13 -21.13 17.22 15.63
C SER A 13 -20.65 17.29 14.18
N LEU A 14 -19.60 18.08 13.92
CA LEU A 14 -18.99 18.14 12.60
C LEU A 14 -18.48 16.74 12.25
N PRO A 15 -18.97 16.09 11.18
CA PRO A 15 -18.35 14.88 10.69
C PRO A 15 -16.91 15.24 10.33
N GLY A 16 -15.94 14.50 10.90
CA GLY A 16 -14.52 14.70 10.59
C GLY A 16 -14.32 14.60 9.08
N ALA A 17 -14.04 15.74 8.44
CA ALA A 17 -13.84 15.80 7.00
C ALA A 17 -12.58 15.00 6.65
N ALA A 18 -12.67 14.13 5.64
CA ALA A 18 -11.51 13.43 5.11
C ALA A 18 -10.46 14.46 4.65
N GLN A 19 -9.24 14.35 5.16
CA GLN A 19 -8.14 15.26 4.81
C GLN A 19 -7.24 14.60 3.77
N LEU A 20 -7.57 14.83 2.49
CA LEU A 20 -6.71 14.45 1.37
C LEU A 20 -5.54 15.43 1.29
N LEU A 21 -4.32 14.92 1.41
CA LEU A 21 -3.10 15.71 1.29
C LEU A 21 -2.41 15.47 -0.06
N SER A 22 -1.90 16.53 -0.68
CA SER A 22 -0.80 16.39 -1.64
C SER A 22 0.49 16.02 -0.91
N PHE A 23 1.51 15.54 -1.63
CA PHE A 23 2.79 15.27 -0.99
C PHE A 23 3.43 16.55 -0.41
N ASP A 24 3.36 17.67 -1.12
CA ASP A 24 3.95 18.93 -0.65
C ASP A 24 3.28 19.42 0.64
N GLU A 25 1.94 19.32 0.70
CA GLU A 25 1.20 19.66 1.92
C GLU A 25 1.55 18.70 3.07
N TRP A 26 1.63 17.40 2.78
CA TRP A 26 2.09 16.42 3.76
C TRP A 26 3.49 16.74 4.26
N TYR A 27 4.43 17.08 3.37
CA TYR A 27 5.81 17.38 3.71
C TYR A 27 5.87 18.55 4.68
N GLU A 28 5.25 19.68 4.35
CA GLU A 28 5.20 20.88 5.20
C GLU A 28 4.56 20.61 6.57
N ARG A 29 3.42 19.91 6.59
CA ARG A 29 2.73 19.58 7.85
C ARG A 29 3.55 18.61 8.70
N SER A 30 4.17 17.62 8.08
CA SER A 30 4.95 16.58 8.78
C SER A 30 6.18 17.12 9.49
N ILE A 31 6.70 18.29 9.09
CA ILE A 31 7.80 18.97 9.78
C ILE A 31 7.42 19.26 11.23
N ASN A 32 6.18 19.70 11.46
CA ASN A 32 5.67 20.12 12.76
C ASN A 32 4.78 19.06 13.44
N ASP A 33 4.21 18.14 12.67
CA ASP A 33 3.38 17.05 13.16
C ASP A 33 4.06 15.69 12.94
N ILE A 34 4.66 15.16 14.01
CA ILE A 34 5.33 13.87 13.97
C ILE A 34 4.37 12.71 13.67
N TYR A 35 3.06 12.86 13.90
CA TYR A 35 2.08 11.84 13.54
C TYR A 35 1.95 11.61 12.04
N LEU A 36 2.34 12.59 11.24
CA LEU A 36 2.31 12.46 9.80
C LEU A 36 3.58 11.80 9.25
N LYS A 37 4.64 11.69 10.06
CA LYS A 37 5.85 10.97 9.66
C LYS A 37 5.71 9.48 9.95
N PRO A 38 6.06 8.58 9.02
CA PRO A 38 6.16 7.16 9.32
C PRO A 38 7.01 6.91 10.56
N ARG A 39 6.57 5.99 11.42
CA ARG A 39 7.21 5.64 12.68
C ARG A 39 7.46 6.85 13.59
N PHE A 40 6.56 7.83 13.54
CA PHE A 40 6.69 9.10 14.28
C PHE A 40 7.97 9.88 13.97
N GLY A 41 8.52 9.72 12.76
CA GLY A 41 9.82 10.29 12.39
C GLY A 41 10.99 9.62 13.11
N ASP A 42 10.88 8.31 13.33
CA ASP A 42 11.86 7.44 13.97
C ASP A 42 12.12 7.76 15.45
N ARG A 43 11.18 8.45 16.10
CA ARG A 43 11.22 8.72 17.53
C ARG A 43 10.91 7.47 18.34
N GLY A 44 11.68 7.26 19.40
CA GLY A 44 11.53 6.09 20.27
C GLY A 44 10.23 6.11 21.09
N PRO A 45 9.78 4.97 21.64
CA PRO A 45 8.55 4.88 22.44
C PRO A 45 8.44 5.92 23.56
N ALA A 46 9.56 6.26 24.22
CA ALA A 46 9.59 7.27 25.28
C ALA A 46 9.11 8.66 24.82
N GLU A 47 9.36 9.04 23.58
CA GLU A 47 8.94 10.33 23.01
C GLU A 47 7.50 10.28 22.47
N VAL A 48 7.04 9.08 22.08
CA VAL A 48 5.76 8.84 21.41
C VAL A 48 4.62 8.50 22.40
N ASN A 49 4.94 8.00 23.59
CA ASN A 49 3.93 7.57 24.57
C ASN A 49 2.92 8.68 24.93
N ASN A 50 3.38 9.93 25.02
CA ASN A 50 2.52 11.07 25.37
C ASN A 50 1.69 11.60 24.19
N THR A 51 1.93 11.06 23.00
CA THR A 51 1.35 11.57 21.78
C THR A 51 0.20 10.67 21.32
N ILE A 52 0.26 9.36 21.64
CA ILE A 52 -0.76 8.36 21.24
C ILE A 52 -2.03 8.59 22.03
N ASP A 53 -3.19 8.44 21.36
CA ASP A 53 -4.49 8.45 22.01
C ASP A 53 -4.49 7.47 23.21
N GLN A 54 -4.85 7.96 24.39
CA GLN A 54 -4.71 7.21 25.64
C GLN A 54 -5.46 5.87 25.60
N ASP A 55 -6.62 5.80 24.94
CA ASP A 55 -7.39 4.57 24.85
C ASP A 55 -6.70 3.55 23.93
N VAL A 56 -6.12 4.03 22.82
CA VAL A 56 -5.29 3.20 21.94
C VAL A 56 -4.03 2.71 22.67
N PHE A 57 -3.35 3.60 23.39
CA PHE A 57 -2.17 3.24 24.18
C PHE A 57 -2.52 2.18 25.23
N VAL A 58 -3.58 2.37 26.01
CA VAL A 58 -4.06 1.41 27.00
C VAL A 58 -4.43 0.07 26.34
N ALA A 59 -5.11 0.10 25.19
CA ALA A 59 -5.43 -1.11 24.44
C ALA A 59 -4.17 -1.87 24.00
N ILE A 60 -3.15 -1.19 23.50
CA ILE A 60 -1.86 -1.79 23.12
C ILE A 60 -1.18 -2.40 24.35
N MET A 61 -1.10 -1.64 25.45
CA MET A 61 -0.40 -2.04 26.66
C MET A 61 -1.07 -3.18 27.43
N ASN A 62 -2.40 -3.26 27.41
CA ASN A 62 -3.16 -4.35 28.01
C ASN A 62 -3.14 -5.64 27.17
N ASN A 63 -2.72 -5.56 25.91
CA ASN A 63 -2.71 -6.67 24.96
C ASN A 63 -1.28 -7.03 24.51
N ARG A 64 -0.28 -6.96 25.42
CA ARG A 64 1.12 -7.29 25.09
C ARG A 64 1.29 -8.68 24.43
N ASN A 65 0.51 -9.67 24.85
CA ASN A 65 0.53 -11.01 24.25
C ASN A 65 -0.21 -11.11 22.90
N ARG A 66 -0.81 -10.02 22.43
CA ARG A 66 -1.59 -9.90 21.18
C ARG A 66 -1.17 -8.69 20.35
N GLN A 67 0.06 -8.21 20.52
CA GLN A 67 0.64 -7.08 19.78
C GLN A 67 0.42 -7.18 18.27
N ARG A 68 0.62 -8.39 17.70
CA ARG A 68 0.37 -8.66 16.28
C ARG A 68 -1.08 -8.36 15.87
N ALA A 69 -2.06 -8.90 16.61
CA ALA A 69 -3.47 -8.71 16.28
C ALA A 69 -3.90 -7.23 16.41
N VAL A 70 -3.37 -6.52 17.41
CA VAL A 70 -3.62 -5.07 17.57
C VAL A 70 -3.03 -4.30 16.39
N SER A 71 -1.77 -4.58 16.05
CA SER A 71 -1.09 -3.97 14.90
C SER A 71 -1.85 -4.22 13.58
N ASP A 72 -2.25 -5.46 13.31
CA ASP A 72 -3.02 -5.82 12.10
C ASP A 72 -4.37 -5.09 12.03
N SER A 73 -5.07 -4.96 13.17
CA SER A 73 -6.33 -4.23 13.25
C SER A 73 -6.15 -2.74 12.95
N LEU A 74 -5.07 -2.13 13.45
CA LEU A 74 -4.74 -0.72 13.21
C LEU A 74 -4.31 -0.49 11.75
N VAL A 75 -3.54 -1.42 11.16
CA VAL A 75 -3.24 -1.41 9.71
C VAL A 75 -4.54 -1.45 8.91
N LYS A 76 -5.46 -2.37 9.23
CA LYS A 76 -6.75 -2.47 8.52
C LYS A 76 -7.54 -1.16 8.59
N LEU A 77 -7.67 -0.58 9.78
CA LEU A 77 -8.36 0.69 9.97
C LEU A 77 -7.69 1.84 9.22
N GLY A 78 -6.36 1.90 9.23
CA GLY A 78 -5.60 2.89 8.46
C GLY A 78 -5.82 2.74 6.95
N MET A 79 -5.85 1.51 6.43
CA MET A 79 -6.14 1.25 5.01
C MET A 79 -7.57 1.64 4.64
N GLU A 80 -8.54 1.44 5.53
CA GLU A 80 -9.92 1.92 5.33
C GLU A 80 -10.00 3.45 5.27
N ARG A 81 -9.21 4.15 6.08
CA ARG A 81 -9.07 5.61 6.03
C ARG A 81 -8.40 6.08 4.74
N LEU A 82 -7.32 5.41 4.34
CA LEU A 82 -6.57 5.72 3.12
C LEU A 82 -7.46 5.60 1.87
N ARG A 83 -8.30 4.55 1.78
CA ARG A 83 -9.28 4.38 0.69
C ARG A 83 -10.34 5.49 0.64
N LYS A 84 -10.59 6.16 1.76
CA LYS A 84 -11.48 7.33 1.86
C LYS A 84 -10.73 8.65 1.65
N ASN A 85 -9.48 8.59 1.20
CA ASN A 85 -8.59 9.74 1.03
C ASN A 85 -8.32 10.51 2.34
N ASP A 86 -8.47 9.87 3.49
CA ASP A 86 -8.19 10.46 4.79
C ASP A 86 -6.71 10.19 5.15
N HIS A 87 -5.81 10.96 4.53
CA HIS A 87 -4.37 10.76 4.65
C HIS A 87 -3.90 10.97 6.09
N VAL A 88 -4.38 12.01 6.77
CA VAL A 88 -4.03 12.26 8.17
C VAL A 88 -4.42 11.09 9.06
N ALA A 89 -5.70 10.69 9.07
CA ALA A 89 -6.14 9.61 9.95
C ALA A 89 -5.50 8.25 9.58
N SER A 90 -5.23 7.99 8.30
CA SER A 90 -4.57 6.74 7.90
C SER A 90 -3.14 6.66 8.44
N MET A 91 -2.33 7.70 8.29
CA MET A 91 -0.96 7.71 8.81
C MET A 91 -0.92 7.57 10.34
N HIS A 92 -1.85 8.21 11.06
CA HIS A 92 -1.96 8.03 12.52
C HIS A 92 -2.16 6.55 12.89
N ARG A 93 -3.07 5.86 12.21
CA ARG A 93 -3.34 4.43 12.46
C ARG A 93 -2.16 3.55 12.08
N PHE A 94 -1.44 3.87 11.01
CA PHE A 94 -0.22 3.14 10.64
C PHE A 94 0.90 3.32 11.65
N ASN A 95 1.05 4.52 12.20
CA ASN A 95 1.99 4.82 13.26
C ASN A 95 1.66 4.10 14.58
N GLU A 96 0.39 4.09 14.97
CA GLU A 96 -0.07 3.29 16.12
C GLU A 96 0.14 1.79 15.89
N ALA A 97 -0.08 1.29 14.67
CA ALA A 97 0.20 -0.10 14.31
C ALA A 97 1.68 -0.45 14.44
N TRP A 98 2.56 0.48 14.02
CA TRP A 98 4.01 0.35 14.19
C TRP A 98 4.38 0.34 15.67
N PHE A 99 3.81 1.25 16.46
CA PHE A 99 4.05 1.29 17.91
C PHE A 99 3.62 0.00 18.61
N ALA A 100 2.48 -0.57 18.21
CA ALA A 100 2.00 -1.84 18.75
C ALA A 100 2.94 -3.01 18.43
N MET A 101 3.52 -3.05 17.23
CA MET A 101 4.45 -4.10 16.80
C MET A 101 5.40 -3.60 15.69
N PRO A 102 6.59 -3.08 16.05
CA PRO A 102 7.53 -2.49 15.08
C PRO A 102 8.06 -3.47 14.02
N ILE A 103 8.04 -4.77 14.33
CA ILE A 103 8.49 -5.84 13.44
C ILE A 103 7.38 -6.40 12.55
N ASN A 104 6.16 -5.82 12.56
CA ASN A 104 5.08 -6.26 11.69
C ASN A 104 5.33 -5.77 10.24
N PRO A 105 5.58 -6.68 9.26
CA PRO A 105 5.84 -6.28 7.88
C PRO A 105 4.65 -5.55 7.23
N ASP A 106 3.41 -5.82 7.67
CA ASP A 106 2.22 -5.19 7.09
C ASP A 106 2.09 -3.70 7.44
N VAL A 107 2.80 -3.23 8.47
CA VAL A 107 2.88 -1.80 8.78
C VAL A 107 3.73 -1.07 7.75
N HIS A 108 4.83 -1.69 7.33
CA HIS A 108 5.66 -1.18 6.24
C HIS A 108 4.92 -1.20 4.90
N ARG A 109 4.12 -2.25 4.66
CA ARG A 109 3.19 -2.29 3.53
C ARG A 109 2.22 -1.10 3.55
N ALA A 110 1.62 -0.81 4.70
CA ALA A 110 0.74 0.34 4.88
C ALA A 110 1.42 1.69 4.60
N PHE A 111 2.64 1.92 5.10
CA PHE A 111 3.40 3.12 4.77
C PHE A 111 3.71 3.23 3.28
N GLY A 112 4.06 2.12 2.63
CA GLY A 112 4.27 2.10 1.18
C GLY A 112 2.99 2.46 0.40
N ALA A 113 1.86 1.88 0.79
CA ALA A 113 0.55 2.17 0.19
C ALA A 113 0.16 3.65 0.36
N TYR A 114 0.47 4.24 1.52
CA TYR A 114 0.27 5.66 1.79
C TYR A 114 1.06 6.57 0.84
N PHE A 115 2.34 6.29 0.62
CA PHE A 115 3.13 7.09 -0.33
C PHE A 115 2.71 6.84 -1.78
N ARG A 116 2.33 5.61 -2.11
CA ARG A 116 1.80 5.29 -3.44
C ARG A 116 0.48 6.03 -3.73
N SER A 117 -0.40 6.24 -2.74
CA SER A 117 -1.62 7.06 -2.90
C SER A 117 -1.32 8.53 -3.21
N MET A 118 -0.17 9.03 -2.75
CA MET A 118 0.35 10.38 -3.05
C MET A 118 1.24 10.42 -4.30
N LYS A 119 1.26 9.36 -5.11
CA LYS A 119 2.10 9.22 -6.32
C LYS A 119 3.59 9.36 -6.04
N ARG A 120 4.05 8.82 -4.90
CA ARG A 120 5.44 8.84 -4.46
C ARG A 120 6.07 7.43 -4.48
N PRO A 121 6.45 6.93 -5.67
CA PRO A 121 6.90 5.55 -5.83
C PRO A 121 8.28 5.28 -5.17
N LEU A 122 9.15 6.29 -5.07
CA LEU A 122 10.46 6.13 -4.41
C LEU A 122 10.31 5.91 -2.90
N GLU A 123 9.49 6.73 -2.24
CA GLU A 123 9.14 6.55 -0.84
C GLU A 123 8.41 5.23 -0.59
N ALA A 124 7.51 4.85 -1.50
CA ALA A 124 6.81 3.57 -1.40
C ALA A 124 7.80 2.38 -1.44
N HIS A 125 8.75 2.39 -2.37
CA HIS A 125 9.81 1.37 -2.47
C HIS A 125 10.59 1.18 -1.17
N ASP A 126 11.06 2.27 -0.56
CA ASP A 126 11.84 2.19 0.68
C ASP A 126 11.05 1.49 1.80
N HIS A 127 9.76 1.80 1.93
CA HIS A 127 8.90 1.15 2.91
C HIS A 127 8.63 -0.31 2.57
N TYR A 128 8.31 -0.63 1.32
CA TYR A 128 8.09 -2.01 0.92
C TYR A 128 9.33 -2.87 1.09
N GLN A 129 10.52 -2.39 0.70
CA GLN A 129 11.76 -3.13 0.89
C GLN A 129 12.08 -3.40 2.37
N LYS A 130 11.82 -2.42 3.25
CA LYS A 130 11.92 -2.64 4.71
C LYS A 130 10.96 -3.74 5.18
N GLY A 131 9.73 -3.78 4.68
CA GLY A 131 8.77 -4.83 5.01
C GLY A 131 9.17 -6.22 4.49
N ILE A 132 9.66 -6.32 3.25
CA ILE A 132 10.20 -7.57 2.67
C ILE A 132 11.44 -8.04 3.45
N ALA A 133 12.25 -7.12 3.98
CA ALA A 133 13.39 -7.47 4.81
C ALA A 133 12.98 -8.07 6.17
N LEU A 134 11.85 -7.62 6.74
CA LEU A 134 11.27 -8.20 7.96
C LEU A 134 10.63 -9.57 7.71
N ASP A 135 9.92 -9.72 6.58
CA ASP A 135 9.33 -10.99 6.16
C ASP A 135 9.43 -11.19 4.65
N SER A 136 10.45 -11.96 4.26
CA SER A 136 10.72 -12.30 2.85
C SER A 136 9.70 -13.26 2.22
N THR A 137 8.67 -13.66 2.97
CA THR A 137 7.56 -14.53 2.53
C THR A 137 6.22 -13.81 2.44
N ASN A 138 6.12 -12.55 2.87
CA ASN A 138 4.90 -11.75 2.77
C ASN A 138 4.57 -11.44 1.30
N ALA A 139 3.70 -12.25 0.70
CA ALA A 139 3.37 -12.19 -0.71
C ALA A 139 2.59 -10.92 -1.11
N PRO A 140 1.58 -10.45 -0.34
CA PRO A 140 0.93 -9.16 -0.61
C PRO A 140 1.92 -8.00 -0.74
N LEU A 141 2.96 -7.97 0.10
CA LEU A 141 3.97 -6.93 0.07
C LEU A 141 4.83 -7.02 -1.21
N MET A 142 5.18 -8.22 -1.66
CA MET A 142 5.88 -8.42 -2.93
C MET A 142 5.06 -7.97 -4.13
N VAL A 143 3.73 -8.19 -4.10
CA VAL A 143 2.82 -7.74 -5.16
C VAL A 143 2.82 -6.21 -5.23
N GLU A 144 2.64 -5.53 -4.10
CA GLU A 144 2.60 -4.07 -4.08
C GLU A 144 3.94 -3.42 -4.49
N GLU A 145 5.08 -4.01 -4.13
CA GLU A 145 6.41 -3.59 -4.60
C GLU A 145 6.57 -3.80 -6.12
N ALA A 146 6.12 -4.95 -6.63
CA ALA A 146 6.16 -5.25 -8.05
C ALA A 146 5.28 -4.29 -8.87
N ASP A 147 4.11 -3.90 -8.33
CA ASP A 147 3.26 -2.89 -8.95
C ASP A 147 3.98 -1.55 -9.07
N VAL A 148 4.72 -1.12 -8.03
CA VAL A 148 5.52 0.12 -8.10
C VAL A 148 6.58 0.03 -9.18
N TYR A 149 7.25 -1.12 -9.32
CA TYR A 149 8.17 -1.33 -10.44
C TYR A 149 7.46 -1.24 -11.80
N MET A 150 6.25 -1.75 -11.94
CA MET A 150 5.47 -1.64 -13.18
C MET A 150 5.05 -0.19 -13.50
N GLU A 151 4.71 0.59 -12.49
CA GLU A 151 4.46 2.04 -12.63
C GLU A 151 5.72 2.77 -13.10
N GLN A 152 6.86 2.53 -12.44
CA GLN A 152 8.14 3.13 -12.81
C GLN A 152 8.60 2.69 -14.20
N ARG A 153 8.39 1.43 -14.58
CA ARG A 153 8.62 0.93 -15.94
C ARG A 153 7.86 1.78 -16.95
N TYR A 154 6.56 1.98 -16.72
CA TYR A 154 5.74 2.78 -17.62
C TYR A 154 6.28 4.20 -17.77
N HIS A 155 6.65 4.85 -16.66
CA HIS A 155 7.27 6.18 -16.69
C HIS A 155 8.59 6.22 -17.47
N MET A 156 9.50 5.27 -17.22
CA MET A 156 10.78 5.20 -17.96
C MET A 156 10.59 4.97 -19.45
N GLN A 157 9.59 4.17 -19.83
CA GLN A 157 9.27 3.93 -21.24
C GLN A 157 8.79 5.21 -21.93
N GLN A 158 7.95 6.02 -21.27
CA GLN A 158 7.50 7.31 -21.81
C GLN A 158 8.66 8.31 -22.00
N GLU A 159 9.69 8.21 -21.17
CA GLU A 159 10.93 9.00 -21.29
C GLU A 159 11.92 8.46 -22.33
N GLY A 160 11.61 7.35 -23.02
CA GLY A 160 12.53 6.69 -23.96
C GLY A 160 13.73 6.01 -23.29
N ARG A 161 13.63 5.69 -21.99
CA ARG A 161 14.69 5.07 -21.19
C ARG A 161 14.52 3.55 -21.15
N ASP A 162 14.56 2.92 -22.31
CA ASP A 162 14.20 1.51 -22.48
C ASP A 162 14.98 0.55 -21.59
N LYS A 163 16.29 0.76 -21.42
CA LYS A 163 17.11 -0.07 -20.51
C LYS A 163 16.59 -0.03 -19.06
N LYS A 164 16.18 1.15 -18.60
CA LYS A 164 15.68 1.30 -17.23
C LYS A 164 14.27 0.74 -17.08
N ALA A 165 13.43 0.90 -18.10
CA ALA A 165 12.14 0.24 -18.15
C ALA A 165 12.30 -1.30 -18.10
N GLU A 166 13.28 -1.85 -18.81
CA GLU A 166 13.57 -3.29 -18.78
C GLU A 166 14.03 -3.77 -17.40
N GLU A 167 14.93 -3.04 -16.74
CA GLU A 167 15.34 -3.35 -15.35
C GLU A 167 14.13 -3.42 -14.40
N PHE A 168 13.22 -2.44 -14.50
CA PHE A 168 12.01 -2.43 -13.68
C PHE A 168 11.05 -3.58 -14.02
N LEU A 169 10.91 -3.94 -15.30
CA LEU A 169 10.13 -5.11 -15.71
C LEU A 169 10.67 -6.41 -15.09
N GLN A 170 12.00 -6.60 -15.10
CA GLN A 170 12.62 -7.79 -14.53
C GLN A 170 12.44 -7.86 -13.00
N ASN A 171 12.57 -6.73 -12.32
CA ASN A 171 12.34 -6.65 -10.87
C ASN A 171 10.88 -6.98 -10.50
N ALA A 172 9.92 -6.41 -11.24
CA ALA A 172 8.50 -6.72 -11.07
C ALA A 172 8.21 -8.21 -11.28
N LEU A 173 8.69 -8.78 -12.40
CA LEU A 173 8.51 -10.18 -12.74
C LEU A 173 9.07 -11.11 -11.65
N ALA A 174 10.28 -10.83 -11.14
CA ALA A 174 10.89 -11.62 -10.09
C ALA A 174 10.05 -11.64 -8.80
N LEU A 175 9.49 -10.50 -8.41
CA LEU A 175 8.65 -10.37 -7.23
C LEU A 175 7.27 -11.01 -7.41
N TYR A 176 6.60 -10.79 -8.54
CA TYR A 176 5.33 -11.45 -8.83
C TYR A 176 5.48 -12.97 -8.86
N GLN A 177 6.57 -13.50 -9.43
CA GLN A 177 6.85 -14.94 -9.41
C GLN A 177 7.05 -15.47 -8.00
N ARG A 178 7.74 -14.72 -7.13
CA ARG A 178 7.88 -15.08 -5.70
C ARG A 178 6.53 -15.07 -4.99
N ALA A 179 5.72 -14.04 -5.20
CA ALA A 179 4.38 -13.93 -4.63
C ALA A 179 3.47 -15.08 -5.10
N TYR A 180 3.54 -15.43 -6.39
CA TYR A 180 2.70 -16.46 -7.00
C TYR A 180 2.97 -17.85 -6.43
N ARG A 181 4.23 -18.14 -6.05
CA ARG A 181 4.57 -19.37 -5.33
C ARG A 181 3.90 -19.49 -3.95
N ARG A 182 3.41 -18.40 -3.37
CA ARG A 182 2.76 -18.35 -2.06
C ARG A 182 1.24 -18.23 -2.17
N MET A 183 0.77 -17.38 -3.07
CA MET A 183 -0.65 -17.08 -3.24
C MET A 183 -1.35 -18.02 -4.23
N GLY A 184 -0.59 -18.67 -5.12
CA GLY A 184 -1.12 -19.58 -6.12
C GLY A 184 -2.06 -18.89 -7.09
N ASN A 185 -3.26 -19.45 -7.26
CA ASN A 185 -4.23 -19.13 -8.30
C ASN A 185 -4.98 -17.79 -8.10
N ASP A 186 -4.31 -16.77 -7.55
CA ASP A 186 -4.84 -15.42 -7.40
C ASP A 186 -5.04 -14.78 -8.79
N PRO A 187 -6.25 -14.32 -9.14
CA PRO A 187 -6.52 -13.84 -10.50
C PRO A 187 -5.77 -12.57 -10.89
N GLU A 188 -5.64 -11.62 -9.98
CA GLU A 188 -4.94 -10.36 -10.24
C GLU A 188 -3.44 -10.61 -10.44
N LEU A 189 -2.82 -11.41 -9.58
CA LEU A 189 -1.42 -11.78 -9.71
C LEU A 189 -1.14 -12.61 -10.97
N THR A 190 -2.07 -13.51 -11.33
CA THR A 190 -1.99 -14.28 -12.59
C THR A 190 -2.01 -13.33 -13.80
N TYR A 191 -2.86 -12.31 -13.77
CA TYR A 191 -2.92 -11.30 -14.82
C TYR A 191 -1.66 -10.42 -14.87
N SER A 192 -1.12 -10.00 -13.72
CA SER A 192 0.14 -9.26 -13.67
C SER A 192 1.31 -10.07 -14.24
N LEU A 193 1.37 -11.38 -13.97
CA LEU A 193 2.35 -12.28 -14.59
C LEU A 193 2.14 -12.44 -16.09
N PHE A 194 0.89 -12.54 -16.56
CA PHE A 194 0.58 -12.51 -17.98
C PHE A 194 1.16 -11.25 -18.65
N ILE A 195 0.87 -10.07 -18.10
CA ILE A 195 1.40 -8.79 -18.62
C ILE A 195 2.93 -8.81 -18.65
N CYS A 196 3.58 -9.20 -17.55
CA CYS A 196 5.04 -9.22 -17.49
C CYS A 196 5.64 -10.13 -18.55
N HIS A 197 5.05 -11.32 -18.76
CA HIS A 197 5.53 -12.27 -19.76
C HIS A 197 5.30 -11.79 -21.21
N VAL A 198 4.18 -11.10 -21.49
CA VAL A 198 3.96 -10.43 -22.79
C VAL A 198 5.00 -9.35 -23.03
N LEU A 199 5.28 -8.51 -22.03
CA LEU A 199 6.23 -7.41 -22.14
C LEU A 199 7.67 -7.90 -22.29
N ASN A 200 8.03 -8.98 -21.59
CA ASN A 200 9.33 -9.63 -21.65
C ASN A 200 9.48 -10.58 -22.85
N LEU A 201 8.47 -10.65 -23.73
CA LEU A 201 8.42 -11.55 -24.90
C LEU A 201 8.71 -13.03 -24.57
N ASN A 202 8.36 -13.47 -23.36
CA ASN A 202 8.44 -14.88 -22.98
C ASN A 202 7.16 -15.59 -23.47
N CYS A 203 7.12 -15.87 -24.77
CA CYS A 203 5.93 -16.36 -25.46
C CYS A 203 5.29 -17.62 -24.83
N PRO A 204 6.03 -18.67 -24.46
CA PRO A 204 5.44 -19.86 -23.84
C PRO A 204 4.72 -19.51 -22.53
N LYS A 205 5.34 -18.69 -21.67
CA LYS A 205 4.74 -18.29 -20.40
C LYS A 205 3.62 -17.28 -20.59
N ALA A 206 3.71 -16.40 -21.58
CA ALA A 206 2.67 -15.43 -21.86
C ALA A 206 1.37 -16.13 -22.28
N TRP A 207 1.43 -17.13 -23.17
CA TRP A 207 0.25 -17.95 -23.50
C TRP A 207 -0.26 -18.78 -22.32
N GLU A 208 0.65 -19.39 -21.53
CA GLU A 208 0.27 -20.13 -20.33
C GLU A 208 -0.55 -19.27 -19.35
N PHE A 209 -0.06 -18.07 -19.03
CA PHE A 209 -0.74 -17.18 -18.09
C PHE A 209 -1.97 -16.51 -18.70
N HIS A 210 -1.98 -16.23 -20.01
CA HIS A 210 -3.19 -15.80 -20.72
C HIS A 210 -4.32 -16.82 -20.56
N ASP A 211 -4.05 -18.09 -20.85
CA ASP A 211 -5.05 -19.15 -20.79
C ASP A 211 -5.58 -19.33 -19.35
N LYS A 212 -4.70 -19.19 -18.36
CA LYS A 212 -5.09 -19.17 -16.93
C LYS A 212 -6.04 -18.01 -16.62
N VAL A 213 -5.72 -16.79 -17.05
CA VAL A 213 -6.59 -15.61 -16.83
C VAL A 213 -7.97 -15.82 -17.46
N VAL A 214 -8.01 -16.30 -18.71
CA VAL A 214 -9.27 -16.58 -19.41
C VAL A 214 -10.08 -17.66 -18.67
N ALA A 215 -9.44 -18.74 -18.22
CA ALA A 215 -10.10 -19.82 -17.49
C ALA A 215 -10.67 -19.36 -16.13
N MET A 216 -10.02 -18.39 -15.47
CA MET A 216 -10.50 -17.83 -14.20
C MET A 216 -11.73 -16.93 -14.36
N ASN A 217 -11.92 -16.29 -15.51
CA ASN A 217 -13.02 -15.36 -15.80
C ASN A 217 -13.20 -14.24 -14.75
N ALA A 218 -12.12 -13.85 -14.06
CA ALA A 218 -12.15 -12.84 -13.02
C ALA A 218 -12.01 -11.42 -13.57
N ARG A 219 -11.34 -11.26 -14.72
CA ARG A 219 -11.22 -9.99 -15.43
C ARG A 219 -11.08 -10.19 -16.93
N THR A 220 -11.45 -9.16 -17.68
CA THR A 220 -11.20 -9.08 -19.11
C THR A 220 -9.71 -8.84 -19.37
N VAL A 221 -9.15 -9.57 -20.33
CA VAL A 221 -7.80 -9.30 -20.85
C VAL A 221 -7.84 -8.05 -21.71
N GLU A 222 -7.04 -7.05 -21.40
CA GLU A 222 -6.99 -5.81 -22.18
C GLU A 222 -6.44 -6.07 -23.59
N ASP A 223 -7.14 -5.52 -24.60
CA ASP A 223 -6.84 -5.74 -26.02
C ASP A 223 -5.39 -5.38 -26.38
N MET A 224 -4.82 -4.36 -25.74
CA MET A 224 -3.44 -3.94 -26.01
C MET A 224 -2.44 -5.09 -25.77
N TYR A 225 -2.56 -5.80 -24.65
CA TYR A 225 -1.64 -6.91 -24.33
C TYR A 225 -1.92 -8.14 -25.17
N LEU A 226 -3.20 -8.43 -25.45
CA LEU A 226 -3.57 -9.56 -26.31
C LEU A 226 -3.12 -9.35 -27.76
N ASN A 227 -3.29 -8.15 -28.30
CA ASN A 227 -2.83 -7.80 -29.65
C ASN A 227 -1.32 -7.86 -29.73
N ARG A 228 -0.60 -7.37 -28.71
CA ARG A 228 0.85 -7.51 -28.64
C ARG A 228 1.27 -8.97 -28.59
N LEU A 229 0.64 -9.79 -27.76
CA LEU A 229 0.94 -11.22 -27.70
C LEU A 229 0.79 -11.88 -29.07
N LYS A 230 -0.36 -11.67 -29.75
CA LYS A 230 -0.62 -12.23 -31.08
C LYS A 230 0.34 -11.74 -32.15
N ALA A 231 0.80 -10.49 -32.05
CA ALA A 231 1.72 -9.90 -33.02
C ALA A 231 3.14 -10.47 -32.92
N TYR A 232 3.62 -10.79 -31.71
CA TYR A 232 5.01 -11.20 -31.47
C TYR A 232 5.19 -12.67 -31.11
N CYS A 233 4.13 -13.35 -30.67
CA CYS A 233 4.19 -14.73 -30.21
C CYS A 233 3.24 -15.61 -31.01
N VAL A 234 3.81 -16.46 -31.85
CA VAL A 234 3.07 -17.57 -32.46
C VAL A 234 2.72 -18.58 -31.37
N ARG A 235 1.50 -19.09 -31.43
CA ARG A 235 1.01 -20.11 -30.49
C ARG A 235 1.45 -21.50 -30.90
#